data_AF-A0A7C1E3A5-F1
#
_entry.id   AF-A0A7C1E3A5-F1
#
_cell.length_a   1.000
_cell.length_b   1.000
_cell.length_c   1.000
_cell.angle_alpha   90.00
_cell.angle_beta   90.00
_cell.angle_gamma   90.00
#
_symmetry.space_group_name_H-M   'P 1'
#
loop_
_entity.id
_entity.type
_entity.pdbx_description
1 polymer ?
#
loop_
_entity_poly.entity_id
_entity_poly.type
_entity_poly.pdbx_seq_one_letter_code
_entity_poly.pdbx_strand_id
1 'polypeptide(L)'
;MEEHVLIAVPRTESGVKKLADLYIHSLFKSFETIMLPLPRGLCAELVKTYLGGGSYDESIATKYLNEPLEKLWRPVLESLAYVIRYERYLEKSVTCYLSDDYIKSLEDRAVRLGYLLYKANVFGKKKLDEWVDLFKDRNNEGIINETLINALNESSKPAIVVDNYRALIEAQSSLRPARIHAVMDFYPAPTEAFDIMVNITKAPEQALAESVNWIISYLNDLKLSKSFDELYAKYLLNDEYIKFLSRNKLFVIPGKETLL
;
A
#
# COMPACT_ATOMS: atom_id res chain seq x y z
N MET A 1 15.86 14.19 17.66
CA MET A 1 15.05 13.90 16.46
C MET A 1 13.90 13.04 16.90
N GLU A 2 12.67 13.50 16.69
CA GLU A 2 11.50 12.63 16.89
C GLU A 2 11.51 11.54 15.81
N GLU A 3 11.13 10.33 16.21
CA GLU A 3 11.17 9.15 15.35
C GLU A 3 10.06 9.22 14.30
N HIS A 4 10.39 8.97 13.03
CA HIS A 4 9.38 8.87 11.97
C HIS A 4 8.43 7.72 12.27
N VAL A 5 7.13 7.89 12.06
CA VAL A 5 6.16 6.82 12.31
C VAL A 5 5.57 6.31 10.99
N LEU A 6 5.74 5.01 10.75
CA LEU A 6 5.20 4.31 9.59
C LEU A 6 3.93 3.55 10.01
N ILE A 7 2.79 3.92 9.44
CA ILE A 7 1.51 3.29 9.69
C ILE A 7 1.24 2.27 8.58
N ALA A 8 1.49 0.99 8.85
CA ALA A 8 1.27 -0.07 7.89
C ALA A 8 -0.20 -0.51 7.87
N VAL A 9 -0.80 -0.48 6.68
CA VAL A 9 -2.24 -0.74 6.47
C VAL A 9 -2.40 -1.71 5.32
N PRO A 10 -2.84 -2.95 5.53
CA PRO A 10 -3.04 -3.85 4.40
C PRO A 10 -4.21 -3.35 3.54
N ARG A 11 -4.10 -3.56 2.22
CA ARG A 11 -5.15 -3.24 1.22
C ARG A 11 -6.31 -4.23 1.31
N THR A 12 -6.97 -4.25 2.46
CA THR A 12 -8.19 -5.02 2.71
C THR A 12 -9.27 -4.12 3.26
N GLU A 13 -10.52 -4.54 3.13
CA GLU A 13 -11.68 -3.77 3.57
C GLU A 13 -11.58 -3.47 5.07
N SER A 14 -11.24 -4.48 5.89
CA SER A 14 -11.06 -4.29 7.34
C SER A 14 -9.84 -3.43 7.69
N GLY A 15 -8.73 -3.55 6.95
CA GLY A 15 -7.51 -2.76 7.21
C GLY A 15 -7.73 -1.27 7.00
N VAL A 16 -8.32 -0.91 5.85
CA VAL A 16 -8.60 0.48 5.49
C VAL A 16 -9.72 1.06 6.35
N LYS A 17 -10.76 0.26 6.66
CA LYS A 17 -11.79 0.68 7.61
C LYS A 17 -11.24 0.93 9.01
N LYS A 18 -10.37 0.06 9.53
CA LYS A 18 -9.70 0.29 10.82
C LYS A 18 -8.90 1.59 10.79
N LEU A 19 -8.14 1.85 9.73
CA LEU A 19 -7.43 3.12 9.57
C LEU A 19 -8.41 4.29 9.71
N ALA A 20 -9.51 4.28 8.95
CA ALA A 20 -10.53 5.33 8.96
C ALA A 20 -11.18 5.55 10.33
N ASP A 21 -11.63 4.48 10.97
CA ASP A 21 -12.46 4.52 12.17
C ASP A 21 -11.64 4.77 13.46
N LEU A 22 -10.44 4.21 13.55
CA LEU A 22 -9.67 4.16 14.80
C LEU A 22 -8.40 5.03 14.77
N TYR A 23 -7.81 5.22 13.59
CA TYR A 23 -6.47 5.80 13.48
C TYR A 23 -6.48 7.23 12.93
N ILE A 24 -7.32 7.57 11.95
CA ILE A 24 -7.27 8.91 11.32
C ILE A 24 -7.36 10.01 12.38
N HIS A 25 -8.34 9.97 13.28
CA HIS A 25 -8.47 11.02 14.29
C HIS A 25 -7.27 11.09 15.25
N SER A 26 -6.70 9.96 15.68
CA SER A 26 -5.52 9.93 16.56
C SER A 26 -4.24 10.35 15.85
N LEU A 27 -4.13 10.10 14.54
CA LEU A 27 -3.06 10.63 13.70
C LEU A 27 -3.11 12.15 13.66
N PHE A 28 -4.30 12.72 13.40
CA PHE A 28 -4.53 14.16 13.42
C PHE A 28 -4.42 14.79 14.80
N LYS A 29 -4.35 14.03 15.89
CA LYS A 29 -3.97 14.56 17.21
C LYS A 29 -2.47 14.54 17.43
N SER A 30 -1.78 13.51 16.97
CA SER A 30 -0.40 13.21 17.36
C SER A 30 0.66 13.72 16.39
N PHE A 31 0.32 13.90 15.12
CA PHE A 31 1.27 14.23 14.04
C PHE A 31 0.88 15.52 13.33
N GLU A 32 1.87 16.33 12.94
CA GLU A 32 1.61 17.59 12.23
C GLU A 32 1.54 17.39 10.72
N THR A 33 2.26 16.38 10.22
CA THR A 33 2.23 15.98 8.80
C THR A 33 1.78 14.54 8.67
N ILE A 34 0.79 14.29 7.83
CA ILE A 34 0.27 12.95 7.53
C ILE A 34 0.39 12.72 6.02
N MET A 35 1.17 11.71 5.64
CA MET A 35 1.32 11.29 4.26
C MET A 35 0.47 10.05 3.97
N LEU A 36 -0.28 10.08 2.87
CA LEU A 36 -1.18 9.00 2.46
C LEU A 36 -0.73 8.33 1.14
N PRO A 37 -0.95 7.01 0.99
CA PRO A 37 -0.62 6.23 -0.19
C PRO A 37 -1.67 6.42 -1.29
N LEU A 38 -1.90 7.67 -1.67
CA LEU A 38 -2.90 8.07 -2.66
C LEU A 38 -2.26 9.02 -3.69
N PRO A 39 -2.91 9.24 -4.85
CA PRO A 39 -2.45 10.21 -5.86
C PRO A 39 -2.32 11.64 -5.31
N ARG A 40 -1.25 12.34 -5.68
CA ARG A 40 -0.98 13.72 -5.25
C ARG A 40 -2.10 14.68 -5.60
N GLY A 41 -2.60 14.63 -6.83
CA GLY A 41 -3.70 15.46 -7.30
C GLY A 41 -4.98 15.22 -6.50
N LEU A 42 -5.24 13.97 -6.09
CA LEU A 42 -6.40 13.64 -5.26
C LEU A 42 -6.35 14.36 -3.91
N CYS A 43 -5.26 14.25 -3.14
CA CYS A 43 -5.15 14.99 -1.87
C CYS A 43 -5.31 16.49 -2.07
N ALA A 44 -4.70 17.07 -3.11
CA ALA A 44 -4.79 18.51 -3.35
C ALA A 44 -6.23 18.97 -3.62
N GLU A 45 -7.00 18.24 -4.44
CA GLU A 45 -8.42 18.55 -4.68
C GLU A 45 -9.27 18.34 -3.42
N LEU A 46 -9.04 17.25 -2.68
CA LEU A 46 -9.82 16.93 -1.47
C LEU A 46 -9.58 17.92 -0.35
N VAL A 47 -8.31 18.22 -0.02
CA VAL A 47 -7.96 19.20 1.01
C VAL A 47 -8.57 20.57 0.68
N LYS A 48 -8.44 21.03 -0.57
CA LYS A 48 -9.05 22.28 -1.02
C LYS A 48 -10.57 22.26 -0.86
N THR A 49 -11.22 21.16 -1.23
CA THR A 49 -12.69 21.01 -1.15
C THR A 49 -13.17 21.01 0.29
N TYR A 50 -12.51 20.27 1.17
CA TYR A 50 -12.92 20.14 2.58
C TYR A 50 -12.65 21.41 3.39
N LEU A 51 -11.54 22.10 3.13
CA LEU A 51 -11.28 23.43 3.70
C LEU A 51 -12.33 24.46 3.26
N GLY A 52 -12.89 24.30 2.06
CA GLY A 52 -14.03 25.09 1.57
C GLY A 52 -15.39 24.71 2.16
N GLY A 53 -15.44 23.75 3.10
CA GLY A 53 -16.67 23.26 3.73
C GLY A 53 -17.40 22.16 2.96
N GLY A 54 -16.81 21.65 1.86
CA GLY A 54 -17.37 20.54 1.08
C GLY A 54 -17.40 19.22 1.86
N SER A 55 -18.27 18.30 1.44
CA SER A 55 -18.29 16.91 1.89
C SER A 55 -17.47 16.02 0.95
N TYR A 56 -17.33 14.73 1.29
CA TYR A 56 -16.85 13.74 0.33
C TYR A 56 -17.67 13.76 -0.98
N ASP A 57 -16.97 13.67 -2.11
CA ASP A 57 -17.54 13.63 -3.45
C ASP A 57 -16.81 12.54 -4.26
N GLU A 58 -17.55 11.48 -4.59
CA GLU A 58 -17.05 10.33 -5.36
C GLU A 58 -16.53 10.75 -6.75
N SER A 59 -17.08 11.82 -7.34
CA SER A 59 -16.64 12.31 -8.64
C SER A 59 -15.22 12.91 -8.61
N ILE A 60 -14.75 13.38 -7.45
CA ILE A 60 -13.37 13.83 -7.27
C ILE A 60 -12.45 12.60 -7.19
N ALA A 61 -12.80 11.62 -6.36
CA ALA A 61 -12.00 10.42 -6.15
C ALA A 61 -11.82 9.61 -7.44
N THR A 62 -12.88 9.44 -8.21
CA THR A 62 -12.91 8.64 -9.44
C THR A 62 -12.14 9.25 -10.62
N LYS A 63 -11.71 10.52 -10.54
CA LYS A 63 -10.73 11.08 -11.49
C LYS A 63 -9.34 10.46 -11.35
N TYR A 64 -9.01 10.01 -10.13
CA TYR A 64 -7.67 9.55 -9.76
C TYR A 64 -7.62 8.06 -9.42
N LEU A 65 -8.72 7.50 -8.91
CA LEU A 65 -8.85 6.10 -8.52
C LEU A 65 -9.84 5.40 -9.45
N ASN A 66 -9.59 4.13 -9.75
CA ASN A 66 -10.62 3.28 -10.34
C ASN A 66 -11.64 2.85 -9.29
N GLU A 67 -12.80 2.37 -9.72
CA GLU A 67 -13.93 2.03 -8.86
C GLU A 67 -13.55 1.07 -7.70
N PRO A 68 -12.79 -0.02 -7.90
CA PRO A 68 -12.38 -0.89 -6.79
C PRO A 68 -11.54 -0.18 -5.73
N LEU A 69 -10.59 0.67 -6.14
CA LEU A 69 -9.73 1.39 -5.21
C LEU A 69 -10.45 2.54 -4.52
N GLU A 70 -11.35 3.24 -5.22
CA GLU A 70 -12.22 4.23 -4.61
C GLU A 70 -13.04 3.59 -3.50
N LYS A 71 -13.73 2.46 -3.77
CA LYS A 71 -14.54 1.77 -2.76
C LYS A 71 -13.72 1.32 -1.56
N LEU A 72 -12.51 0.83 -1.80
CA LEU A 72 -11.60 0.40 -0.74
C LEU A 72 -11.19 1.59 0.15
N TRP A 73 -10.82 2.73 -0.44
CA TRP A 73 -10.32 3.91 0.26
C TRP A 73 -11.39 4.90 0.74
N ARG A 74 -12.63 4.78 0.25
CA ARG A 74 -13.75 5.67 0.59
C ARG A 74 -13.90 5.93 2.09
N PRO A 75 -13.84 4.94 3.00
CA PRO A 75 -13.97 5.21 4.43
C PRO A 75 -12.92 6.20 4.96
N VAL A 76 -11.69 6.12 4.45
CA VAL A 76 -10.61 7.05 4.82
C VAL A 76 -10.89 8.43 4.25
N LEU A 77 -11.32 8.53 2.99
CA LEU A 77 -11.64 9.80 2.35
C LEU A 77 -12.80 10.53 3.08
N GLU A 78 -13.83 9.80 3.47
CA GLU A 78 -14.95 10.32 4.28
C GLU A 78 -14.50 10.76 5.68
N SER A 79 -13.65 9.95 6.34
CA SER A 79 -13.09 10.28 7.66
C SER A 79 -12.20 11.53 7.60
N LEU A 80 -11.39 11.68 6.55
CA LEU A 80 -10.60 12.89 6.30
C LEU A 80 -11.47 14.13 6.09
N ALA A 81 -12.55 14.00 5.32
CA ALA A 81 -13.50 15.09 5.11
C ALA A 81 -14.10 15.58 6.44
N TYR A 82 -14.47 14.65 7.31
CA TYR A 82 -14.98 14.97 8.65
C TYR A 82 -13.92 15.68 9.49
N VAL A 83 -12.73 15.10 9.61
CA VAL A 83 -11.67 15.64 10.49
C VAL A 83 -11.18 17.01 10.02
N ILE A 84 -10.93 17.21 8.72
CA ILE A 84 -10.47 18.49 8.18
C ILE A 84 -11.53 19.58 8.37
N ARG A 85 -12.81 19.26 8.13
CA ARG A 85 -13.90 20.22 8.23
C ARG A 85 -14.22 20.63 9.66
N TYR A 86 -14.32 19.67 10.57
CA TYR A 86 -14.91 19.90 11.90
C TYR A 86 -13.89 20.13 13.01
N GLU A 87 -12.72 19.50 12.92
CA GLU A 87 -11.73 19.58 13.99
C GLU A 87 -10.71 20.72 13.80
N ARG A 88 -10.84 21.50 12.71
CA ARG A 88 -10.03 22.71 12.41
C ARG A 88 -8.53 22.50 12.57
N TYR A 89 -8.03 21.33 12.20
CA TYR A 89 -6.59 21.05 12.09
C TYR A 89 -5.96 21.77 10.88
N LEU A 90 -6.23 23.07 10.72
CA LEU A 90 -5.79 23.91 9.60
C LEU A 90 -4.26 24.02 9.51
N GLU A 91 -3.58 23.80 10.62
CA GLU A 91 -2.11 23.82 10.71
C GLU A 91 -1.49 22.47 10.30
N LYS A 92 -2.29 21.42 10.12
CA LYS A 92 -1.79 20.09 9.77
C LYS A 92 -1.74 19.90 8.27
N SER A 93 -0.63 19.33 7.80
CA SER A 93 -0.38 19.07 6.39
C SER A 93 -0.79 17.64 6.05
N VAL A 94 -1.84 17.48 5.26
CA VAL A 94 -2.19 16.20 4.65
C VAL A 94 -1.63 16.20 3.24
N THR A 95 -0.73 15.26 2.97
CA THR A 95 -0.13 15.11 1.64
C THR A 95 -0.27 13.68 1.15
N CYS A 96 -0.23 13.53 -0.16
CA CYS A 96 -0.30 12.25 -0.86
C CYS A 96 1.03 12.02 -1.56
N TYR A 97 1.48 10.77 -1.71
CA TYR A 97 2.81 10.51 -2.26
C TYR A 97 2.84 9.78 -3.60
N LEU A 98 1.76 9.12 -4.01
CA LEU A 98 1.73 8.41 -5.29
C LEU A 98 1.64 9.41 -6.45
N SER A 99 2.27 9.05 -7.56
CA SER A 99 2.08 9.75 -8.84
C SER A 99 0.61 9.63 -9.28
N ASP A 100 0.10 10.65 -9.97
CA ASP A 100 -1.27 10.63 -10.51
C ASP A 100 -1.45 9.54 -11.58
N ASP A 101 -0.37 9.19 -12.29
CA ASP A 101 -0.36 8.10 -13.28
C ASP A 101 -0.19 6.70 -12.65
N TYR A 102 0.03 6.61 -11.33
CA TYR A 102 0.33 5.35 -10.67
C TYR A 102 -0.82 4.34 -10.81
N ILE A 103 -2.07 4.77 -10.66
CA ILE A 103 -3.24 3.88 -10.77
C ILE A 103 -3.35 3.30 -12.17
N LYS A 104 -3.19 4.14 -13.20
CA LYS A 104 -3.17 3.70 -14.60
C LYS A 104 -2.07 2.68 -14.86
N SER A 105 -0.88 2.89 -14.29
CA SER A 105 0.23 1.94 -14.41
C SER A 105 -0.07 0.57 -13.76
N LEU A 106 -0.85 0.56 -12.67
CA LEU A 106 -1.30 -0.68 -12.03
C LEU A 106 -2.32 -1.43 -12.90
N GLU A 107 -3.21 -0.72 -13.58
CA GLU A 107 -4.19 -1.32 -14.50
C GLU A 107 -3.50 -1.96 -15.70
N ASP A 108 -2.55 -1.27 -16.32
CA ASP A 108 -1.75 -1.79 -17.42
C ASP A 108 -0.97 -3.05 -16.98
N ARG A 109 -0.42 -3.03 -15.75
CA ARG A 109 0.25 -4.20 -15.16
C ARG A 109 -0.73 -5.34 -14.93
N ALA A 110 -1.95 -5.07 -14.45
CA ALA A 110 -2.97 -6.07 -14.18
C ALA A 110 -3.41 -6.80 -15.46
N VAL A 111 -3.55 -6.09 -16.58
CA VAL A 111 -3.84 -6.71 -17.90
C VAL A 111 -2.74 -7.69 -18.31
N ARG A 112 -1.47 -7.26 -18.23
CA ARG A 112 -0.32 -8.11 -18.54
C ARG A 112 -0.22 -9.31 -17.59
N LEU A 113 -0.50 -9.10 -16.30
CA LEU A 113 -0.55 -10.16 -15.29
C LEU A 113 -1.63 -11.19 -15.61
N GLY A 114 -2.81 -10.75 -16.05
CA GLY A 114 -3.89 -11.62 -16.51
C GLY A 114 -3.48 -12.49 -17.70
N TYR A 115 -2.71 -11.94 -18.65
CA TYR A 115 -2.17 -12.70 -19.77
C TYR A 115 -1.14 -13.75 -19.35
N LEU A 116 -0.24 -13.43 -18.41
CA LEU A 116 0.71 -14.41 -17.86
C LEU A 116 -0.01 -15.52 -17.09
N LEU A 117 -1.04 -15.17 -16.30
CA LEU A 117 -1.87 -16.14 -15.59
C LEU A 117 -2.61 -17.06 -16.56
N TYR A 118 -3.16 -16.52 -17.65
CA TYR A 118 -3.78 -17.30 -18.70
C TYR A 118 -2.79 -18.28 -19.33
N LYS A 119 -1.59 -17.83 -19.70
CA LYS A 119 -0.54 -18.72 -20.24
C LYS A 119 -0.17 -19.84 -19.27
N ALA A 120 -0.03 -19.51 -18.00
CA ALA A 120 0.34 -20.46 -16.96
C ALA A 120 -0.74 -21.53 -16.75
N ASN A 121 -2.01 -21.11 -16.69
CA ASN A 121 -3.13 -22.03 -16.43
C ASN A 121 -3.52 -22.86 -17.66
N VAL A 122 -3.51 -22.27 -18.87
CA VAL A 122 -4.00 -22.94 -20.09
C VAL A 122 -2.92 -23.74 -20.79
N PHE A 123 -1.68 -23.22 -20.84
CA PHE A 123 -0.59 -23.86 -21.57
C PHE A 123 0.49 -24.45 -20.65
N GLY A 124 0.36 -24.32 -19.33
CA GLY A 124 1.40 -24.71 -18.38
C GLY A 124 2.70 -23.90 -18.49
N LYS A 125 2.68 -22.76 -19.21
CA LYS A 125 3.89 -21.98 -19.53
C LYS A 125 4.14 -20.91 -18.46
N LYS A 126 5.15 -21.14 -17.62
CA LYS A 126 5.60 -20.23 -16.55
C LYS A 126 7.02 -19.71 -16.82
N LYS A 127 7.22 -19.01 -17.95
CA LYS A 127 8.54 -18.47 -18.30
C LYS A 127 8.94 -17.36 -17.33
N LEU A 128 9.93 -17.62 -16.46
CA LEU A 128 10.30 -16.72 -15.37
C LEU A 128 10.65 -15.30 -15.85
N ASP A 129 11.39 -15.18 -16.96
CA ASP A 129 11.76 -13.87 -17.52
C ASP A 129 10.55 -12.99 -17.84
N GLU A 130 9.43 -13.56 -18.28
CA GLU A 130 8.21 -12.78 -18.57
C GLU A 130 7.60 -12.21 -17.28
N TRP A 131 7.66 -12.96 -16.17
CA TRP A 131 7.20 -12.50 -14.86
C TRP A 131 8.14 -11.45 -14.28
N VAL A 132 9.45 -11.69 -14.34
CA VAL A 132 10.46 -10.72 -13.87
C VAL A 132 10.34 -9.41 -14.66
N ASP A 133 10.22 -9.47 -15.98
CA ASP A 133 10.08 -8.27 -16.82
C ASP A 133 8.83 -7.45 -16.48
N LEU A 134 7.72 -8.10 -16.12
CA LEU A 134 6.49 -7.41 -15.73
C LEU A 134 6.64 -6.60 -14.44
N PHE A 135 7.42 -7.11 -13.48
CA PHE A 135 7.58 -6.48 -12.15
C PHE A 135 8.81 -5.59 -12.05
N LYS A 136 9.79 -5.74 -12.95
CA LYS A 136 11.03 -4.98 -12.90
C LYS A 136 10.77 -3.48 -12.98
N ASP A 137 11.20 -2.77 -11.95
CA ASP A 137 11.23 -1.31 -11.93
C ASP A 137 12.40 -0.82 -12.80
N ARG A 138 12.08 -0.37 -14.01
CA ARG A 138 13.09 0.02 -15.01
C ARG A 138 13.69 1.38 -14.74
N ASN A 139 12.93 2.27 -14.09
CA ASN A 139 13.38 3.63 -13.81
C ASN A 139 13.99 3.75 -12.41
N ASN A 140 13.88 2.69 -11.59
CA ASN A 140 14.35 2.66 -10.21
C ASN A 140 13.80 3.85 -9.40
N GLU A 141 12.58 4.28 -9.75
CA GLU A 141 11.94 5.44 -9.13
C GLU A 141 11.49 5.13 -7.70
N GLY A 142 11.26 3.85 -7.38
CA GLY A 142 10.70 3.45 -6.10
C GLY A 142 9.30 4.02 -5.87
N ILE A 143 8.66 3.62 -4.78
CA ILE A 143 7.42 4.26 -4.31
C ILE A 143 7.78 5.42 -3.36
N ILE A 144 8.78 5.20 -2.51
CA ILE A 144 9.33 6.19 -1.58
C ILE A 144 10.65 6.72 -2.15
N ASN A 145 10.62 7.93 -2.72
CA ASN A 145 11.78 8.54 -3.40
C ASN A 145 12.43 9.68 -2.58
N GLU A 146 13.60 10.13 -3.03
CA GLU A 146 14.39 11.17 -2.34
C GLU A 146 13.62 12.47 -2.11
N THR A 147 12.81 12.90 -3.09
CA THR A 147 12.00 14.11 -2.96
C THR A 147 11.00 14.00 -1.82
N LEU A 148 10.36 12.83 -1.66
CA LEU A 148 9.47 12.56 -0.54
C LEU A 148 10.22 12.56 0.79
N ILE A 149 11.37 11.88 0.83
CA ILE A 149 12.21 11.76 2.04
C ILE A 149 12.66 13.15 2.51
N ASN A 150 13.06 14.03 1.58
CA ASN A 150 13.44 15.39 1.90
C ASN A 150 12.27 16.19 2.49
N ALA A 151 11.08 16.11 1.87
CA ALA A 151 9.88 16.75 2.40
C ALA A 151 9.49 16.24 3.81
N LEU A 152 9.70 14.96 4.07
CA LEU A 152 9.47 14.35 5.39
C LEU A 152 10.47 14.81 6.44
N ASN A 153 11.75 14.90 6.09
CA ASN A 153 12.81 15.36 6.99
C ASN A 153 12.65 16.85 7.37
N GLU A 154 12.01 17.64 6.51
CA GLU A 154 11.66 19.04 6.77
C GLU A 154 10.37 19.19 7.59
N SER A 155 9.59 18.12 7.72
CA SER A 155 8.31 18.13 8.43
C SER A 155 8.50 17.87 9.92
N SER A 156 7.76 18.60 10.75
CA SER A 156 7.65 18.31 12.18
C SER A 156 6.67 17.15 12.40
N LYS A 157 7.02 16.18 13.26
CA LYS A 157 6.21 14.99 13.59
C LYS A 157 5.52 14.33 12.39
N PRO A 158 6.25 13.78 11.40
CA PRO A 158 5.63 13.13 10.25
C PRO A 158 5.12 11.71 10.59
N ALA A 159 3.91 11.41 10.14
CA ALA A 159 3.39 10.05 10.01
C ALA A 159 3.18 9.70 8.54
N ILE A 160 3.57 8.49 8.15
CA ILE A 160 3.45 8.00 6.78
C ILE A 160 2.60 6.75 6.80
N VAL A 161 1.44 6.80 6.16
CA VAL A 161 0.62 5.62 5.94
C VAL A 161 1.18 4.87 4.73
N VAL A 162 1.54 3.60 4.92
CA VAL A 162 2.02 2.72 3.84
C VAL A 162 1.05 1.57 3.67
N ASP A 163 0.58 1.38 2.45
CA ASP A 163 -0.45 0.39 2.13
C ASP A 163 0.08 -0.85 1.40
N ASN A 164 1.37 -0.87 1.09
CA ASN A 164 2.03 -1.95 0.40
C ASN A 164 3.40 -2.20 1.02
N TYR A 165 3.82 -3.46 0.98
CA TYR A 165 4.99 -3.89 1.74
C TYR A 165 6.31 -3.36 1.14
N ARG A 166 6.33 -3.07 -0.18
CA ARG A 166 7.48 -2.43 -0.83
C ARG A 166 7.72 -1.03 -0.28
N ALA A 167 6.68 -0.19 -0.25
CA ALA A 167 6.76 1.17 0.30
C ALA A 167 7.20 1.16 1.76
N LEU A 168 6.74 0.17 2.54
CA LEU A 168 7.20 -0.01 3.92
C LEU A 168 8.71 -0.25 3.99
N ILE A 169 9.26 -1.19 3.20
CA ILE A 169 10.70 -1.49 3.21
C ILE A 169 11.51 -0.27 2.76
N GLU A 170 11.09 0.40 1.69
CA GLU A 170 11.75 1.61 1.16
C GLU A 170 11.73 2.77 2.18
N ALA A 171 10.62 2.95 2.90
CA ALA A 171 10.51 3.94 3.97
C ALA A 171 11.42 3.60 5.16
N GLN A 172 11.41 2.34 5.62
CA GLN A 172 12.27 1.89 6.72
C GLN A 172 13.76 2.01 6.42
N SER A 173 14.17 1.77 5.15
CA SER A 173 15.57 1.94 4.77
C SER A 173 16.00 3.40 4.79
N SER A 174 15.08 4.30 4.44
CA SER A 174 15.39 5.71 4.18
C SER A 174 15.21 6.63 5.39
N LEU A 175 14.32 6.29 6.32
CA LEU A 175 13.89 7.17 7.42
C LEU A 175 14.38 6.70 8.80
N ARG A 176 15.67 6.34 8.93
CA ARG A 176 16.17 5.74 10.18
C ARG A 176 16.45 6.79 11.28
N PRO A 177 15.96 6.61 12.52
CA PRO A 177 15.06 5.54 12.99
C PRO A 177 13.58 5.79 12.63
N ALA A 178 12.87 4.71 12.29
CA ALA A 178 11.44 4.72 12.00
C ALA A 178 10.70 3.66 12.84
N ARG A 179 9.66 4.10 13.56
CA ARG A 179 8.77 3.22 14.33
C ARG A 179 7.66 2.72 13.44
N ILE A 180 7.47 1.40 13.39
CA ILE A 180 6.41 0.78 12.60
C ILE A 180 5.21 0.49 13.49
N HIS A 181 4.04 0.89 13.00
CA HIS A 181 2.75 0.65 13.60
C HIS A 181 1.82 0.00 12.58
N ALA A 182 1.54 -1.29 12.71
CA ALA A 182 0.62 -1.97 11.83
C ALA A 182 -0.81 -1.93 12.41
N VAL A 183 -1.80 -1.47 11.64
CA VAL A 183 -3.20 -1.37 12.10
C VAL A 183 -3.87 -2.74 12.26
N MET A 184 -3.29 -3.75 11.62
CA MET A 184 -3.54 -5.18 11.76
C MET A 184 -2.31 -5.92 11.24
N ASP A 185 -2.26 -7.25 11.36
CA ASP A 185 -1.13 -8.04 10.84
C ASP A 185 -0.83 -7.64 9.38
N PHE A 186 0.41 -7.25 9.14
CA PHE A 186 0.85 -6.70 7.86
C PHE A 186 2.00 -7.53 7.30
N TYR A 187 1.72 -8.18 6.18
CA TYR A 187 2.63 -9.05 5.44
C TYR A 187 2.45 -8.80 3.93
N PRO A 188 3.48 -9.09 3.10
CA PRO A 188 3.38 -8.91 1.66
C PRO A 188 2.50 -10.00 1.06
N ALA A 189 1.50 -9.63 0.27
CA ALA A 189 0.80 -10.59 -0.58
C ALA A 189 1.77 -11.21 -1.62
N PRO A 190 1.46 -12.36 -2.23
CA PRO A 190 2.35 -13.03 -3.19
C PRO A 190 2.87 -12.15 -4.33
N THR A 191 2.06 -11.24 -4.86
CA THR A 191 2.50 -10.26 -5.88
C THR A 191 3.47 -9.24 -5.32
N GLU A 192 3.29 -8.79 -4.08
CA GLU A 192 4.20 -7.84 -3.42
C GLU A 192 5.51 -8.51 -3.02
N ALA A 193 5.45 -9.74 -2.51
CA ALA A 193 6.64 -10.52 -2.18
C ALA A 193 7.52 -10.69 -3.43
N PHE A 194 6.93 -11.01 -4.57
CA PHE A 194 7.66 -11.09 -5.84
C PHE A 194 8.24 -9.73 -6.28
N ASP A 195 7.47 -8.65 -6.16
CA ASP A 195 7.94 -7.29 -6.47
C ASP A 195 9.19 -6.93 -5.64
N ILE A 196 9.15 -7.21 -4.34
CA ILE A 196 10.28 -6.99 -3.42
C ILE A 196 11.46 -7.88 -3.77
N MET A 197 11.21 -9.15 -4.11
CA MET A 197 12.26 -10.08 -4.49
C MET A 197 12.99 -9.67 -5.77
N VAL A 198 12.26 -9.13 -6.76
CA VAL A 198 12.81 -8.63 -8.02
C VAL A 198 13.51 -7.28 -7.83
N ASN A 199 12.91 -6.36 -7.09
CA ASN A 199 13.33 -4.97 -7.08
C ASN A 199 14.25 -4.59 -5.92
N ILE A 200 14.08 -5.20 -4.75
CA ILE A 200 14.81 -4.85 -3.53
C ILE A 200 15.85 -5.90 -3.19
N THR A 201 15.43 -7.14 -2.90
CA THR A 201 16.36 -8.15 -2.36
C THR A 201 17.20 -8.83 -3.43
N LYS A 202 16.85 -8.66 -4.72
CA LYS A 202 17.48 -9.31 -5.87
C LYS A 202 17.61 -10.83 -5.65
N ALA A 203 16.49 -11.46 -5.31
CA ALA A 203 16.44 -12.86 -4.93
C ALA A 203 16.95 -13.79 -6.05
N PRO A 204 17.52 -14.96 -5.71
CA PRO A 204 18.00 -15.92 -6.69
C PRO A 204 16.85 -16.49 -7.54
N GLU A 205 17.19 -16.95 -8.75
CA GLU A 205 16.25 -17.46 -9.74
C GLU A 205 15.30 -18.54 -9.18
N GLN A 206 15.83 -19.46 -8.37
CA GLN A 206 15.04 -20.51 -7.73
C GLN A 206 13.91 -19.95 -6.84
N ALA A 207 14.21 -18.92 -6.04
CA ALA A 207 13.24 -18.30 -5.16
C ALA A 207 12.19 -17.51 -5.96
N LEU A 208 12.61 -16.85 -7.04
CA LEU A 208 11.70 -16.17 -7.96
C LEU A 208 10.77 -17.16 -8.68
N ALA A 209 11.27 -18.30 -9.13
CA ALA A 209 10.46 -19.36 -9.74
C ALA A 209 9.43 -19.95 -8.77
N GLU A 210 9.82 -20.16 -7.50
CA GLU A 210 8.88 -20.58 -6.45
C GLU A 210 7.79 -19.52 -6.21
N SER A 211 8.19 -18.24 -6.14
CA SER A 211 7.27 -17.12 -5.96
C SER A 211 6.23 -16.99 -7.08
N VAL A 212 6.59 -17.29 -8.34
CA VAL A 212 5.63 -17.33 -9.45
C VAL A 212 4.50 -18.32 -9.19
N ASN A 213 4.77 -19.47 -8.54
CA ASN A 213 3.70 -20.41 -8.18
C ASN A 213 2.76 -19.82 -7.12
N TRP A 214 3.30 -19.10 -6.13
CA TRP A 214 2.50 -18.38 -5.14
C TRP A 214 1.63 -17.30 -5.78
N ILE A 215 2.17 -16.52 -6.72
CA ILE A 215 1.39 -15.52 -7.46
C ILE A 215 0.25 -16.18 -8.24
N ILE A 216 0.52 -17.27 -8.96
CA ILE A 216 -0.51 -17.98 -9.73
C ILE A 216 -1.62 -18.51 -8.81
N SER A 217 -1.25 -19.12 -7.69
CA SER A 217 -2.19 -19.57 -6.66
C SER A 217 -3.05 -18.40 -6.17
N TYR A 218 -2.40 -17.30 -5.80
CA TYR A 218 -3.05 -16.10 -5.28
C TYR A 218 -4.05 -15.48 -6.25
N LEU A 219 -3.66 -15.35 -7.51
CA LEU A 219 -4.54 -14.77 -8.54
C LEU A 219 -5.69 -15.71 -8.93
N ASN A 220 -5.51 -17.02 -8.80
CA ASN A 220 -6.60 -17.97 -8.98
C ASN A 220 -7.58 -17.91 -7.80
N ASP A 221 -7.07 -17.78 -6.58
CA ASP A 221 -7.88 -17.59 -5.38
C ASP A 221 -8.65 -16.27 -5.40
N LEU A 222 -8.01 -15.18 -5.83
CA LEU A 222 -8.64 -13.86 -5.95
C LEU A 222 -9.91 -13.88 -6.80
N LYS A 223 -9.98 -14.73 -7.83
CA LYS A 223 -11.17 -14.88 -8.68
C LYS A 223 -12.35 -15.53 -7.96
N LEU A 224 -12.07 -16.30 -6.91
CA LEU A 224 -13.04 -17.09 -6.15
C LEU A 224 -13.39 -16.44 -4.80
N SER A 225 -12.49 -15.59 -4.29
CA SER A 225 -12.67 -14.87 -3.03
C SER A 225 -13.80 -13.86 -3.10
N LYS A 226 -14.51 -13.69 -1.97
CA LYS A 226 -15.60 -12.71 -1.85
C LYS A 226 -15.12 -11.34 -1.41
N SER A 227 -13.92 -11.25 -0.82
CA SER A 227 -13.31 -10.00 -0.36
C SER A 227 -11.77 -10.11 -0.30
N PHE A 228 -11.10 -8.97 -0.20
CA PHE A 228 -9.65 -8.95 0.05
C PHE A 228 -9.33 -9.43 1.47
N ASP A 229 -10.19 -9.19 2.46
CA ASP A 229 -10.05 -9.74 3.82
C ASP A 229 -9.94 -11.28 3.83
N GLU A 230 -10.81 -11.97 3.08
CA GLU A 230 -10.80 -13.45 3.00
C GLU A 230 -9.50 -13.96 2.40
N LEU A 231 -9.09 -13.35 1.27
CA LEU A 231 -7.85 -13.72 0.59
C LEU A 231 -6.63 -13.44 1.48
N TYR A 232 -6.62 -12.32 2.19
CA TYR A 232 -5.54 -11.93 3.09
C TYR A 232 -5.46 -12.86 4.31
N ALA A 233 -6.59 -13.24 4.91
CA ALA A 233 -6.60 -14.21 6.00
C ALA A 233 -6.12 -15.60 5.54
N LYS A 234 -6.53 -16.03 4.33
CA LYS A 234 -6.12 -17.32 3.77
C LYS A 234 -4.60 -17.47 3.68
N TYR A 235 -3.89 -16.44 3.19
CA TYR A 235 -2.43 -16.50 3.03
C TYR A 235 -1.68 -16.24 4.34
N LEU A 236 -2.25 -15.47 5.26
CA LEU A 236 -1.70 -15.30 6.61
C LEU A 236 -1.66 -16.62 7.40
N LEU A 237 -2.71 -17.43 7.26
CA LEU A 237 -2.84 -18.74 7.93
C LEU A 237 -2.16 -19.89 7.16
N ASN A 238 -1.53 -19.61 6.01
CA ASN A 238 -0.84 -20.62 5.22
C ASN A 238 0.62 -20.77 5.68
N ASP A 239 0.87 -21.79 6.50
CA ASP A 239 2.20 -22.07 7.05
C ASP A 239 3.31 -22.20 6.00
N GLU A 240 3.01 -22.76 4.83
CA GLU A 240 4.00 -22.90 3.74
C GLU A 240 4.35 -21.54 3.15
N TYR A 241 3.35 -20.67 2.98
CA TYR A 241 3.56 -19.32 2.50
C TYR A 241 4.35 -18.48 3.52
N ILE A 242 4.01 -18.56 4.81
CA ILE A 242 4.75 -17.86 5.86
C ILE A 242 6.20 -18.35 5.95
N LYS A 243 6.45 -19.66 5.83
CA LYS A 243 7.81 -20.21 5.72
C LYS A 243 8.53 -19.71 4.47
N PHE A 244 7.84 -19.61 3.34
CA PHE A 244 8.39 -19.02 2.13
C PHE A 244 8.81 -17.56 2.33
N LEU A 245 7.98 -16.73 2.96
CA LEU A 245 8.31 -15.34 3.30
C LEU A 245 9.56 -15.28 4.20
N SER A 246 9.58 -16.05 5.28
CA SER A 246 10.67 -16.06 6.25
C SER A 246 12.01 -16.45 5.62
N ARG A 247 12.04 -17.48 4.76
CA ARG A 247 13.25 -17.89 4.00
C ARG A 247 13.78 -16.77 3.10
N ASN A 248 12.90 -15.89 2.63
CA ASN A 248 13.23 -14.74 1.79
C ASN A 248 13.38 -13.43 2.58
N LYS A 249 13.50 -13.51 3.91
CA LYS A 249 13.64 -12.35 4.82
C LYS A 249 12.49 -11.35 4.72
N LEU A 250 11.29 -11.84 4.43
CA LEU A 250 10.04 -11.11 4.50
C LEU A 250 9.27 -11.60 5.72
N PHE A 251 8.66 -10.69 6.48
CA PHE A 251 8.11 -11.03 7.79
C PHE A 251 6.70 -10.48 7.99
N VAL A 252 5.91 -11.18 8.80
CA VAL A 252 4.64 -10.63 9.28
C VAL A 252 4.95 -9.61 10.36
N ILE A 253 4.38 -8.41 10.22
CA ILE A 253 4.44 -7.37 11.24
C ILE A 253 3.15 -7.45 12.04
N PRO A 254 3.20 -7.76 13.34
CA PRO A 254 2.00 -7.95 14.13
C PRO A 254 1.22 -6.65 14.24
N GLY A 255 -0.09 -6.76 14.10
CA GLY A 255 -1.02 -5.66 14.34
C GLY A 255 -0.94 -5.16 15.79
N LYS A 256 -1.25 -3.88 15.96
CA LYS A 256 -1.42 -3.25 17.27
C LYS A 256 -2.82 -2.65 17.35
N GLU A 257 -3.40 -2.62 18.54
CA GLU A 257 -4.78 -2.14 18.72
C GLU A 257 -4.88 -0.61 18.75
N THR A 258 -3.82 0.10 19.19
CA THR A 258 -3.81 1.56 19.30
C THR A 258 -2.44 2.15 18.98
N LEU A 259 -2.39 3.39 18.49
CA LEU A 259 -1.17 4.14 18.12
C LEU A 259 -0.17 4.44 19.26
N LEU A 260 -0.61 4.25 20.52
CA LEU A 260 0.11 4.59 21.75
C LEU A 260 0.58 3.33 22.48
#